data_AF-A0A235FIL1-F1
#
_entry.id   AF-A0A235FIL1-F1
#
_cell.length_a   1.000
_cell.length_b   1.000
_cell.length_c   1.000
_cell.angle_alpha   90.00
_cell.angle_beta   90.00
_cell.angle_gamma   90.00
#
_symmetry.space_group_name_H-M   'P 1'
#
loop_
_entity.id
_entity.type
_entity.pdbx_description
1 polymer ?
#
loop_
_entity_poly.entity_id
_entity_poly.type
_entity_poly.pdbx_seq_one_letter_code
_entity_poly.pdbx_strand_id
1 'polypeptide(L)'
;MSGVNIDSVDADAGGVRIRASPLSTSASCPACGVSSKRVHSRYERMLADTAIAGRSSYVVLQVRRFLCSDSGCDRRTFVEQIDGLTKAYARTTPLLREILEQIALALAGRAGSRLTSALGIDVGRSTLLRLVRALPDPQTRVVTVLGIDDFALRRRHRYGTILIDMETHRPVDVLADRKAGTVAEWLRAHPGPEVICRDRAGAYAEAARAGASEAIEVADRWHLWHNLAEAVEKTVAAHHHCLRKAESEIEPSIERTTSELLRRAADQVHATRQESSALTARTKRRFEAVTNLKNEGMGIRAIARHFGLARETVRRFYRASSVDELLGAPRAGRPTMLDEFAVHLHDRFNDGYTSAAALYEELQALGYRGSYSSVRDYLRPLRSIGAAPAREQVPKVRRITSWMLRHPDNLTDDEQIGLKQILASCPHIEATAGHVTSFAEMLTERLGAQLNSWMSAVSADDLPHLHRFVRGLETDHAAVRNGLTLPYSSGAVEGHVNRIKMLKRQMYGRAGFDLLRKRILLSN
;
A
#
# COMPACT_ATOMS: atom_id res chain seq x y z
N MET A 1 8.89 -46.28 22.88
CA MET A 1 8.62 -47.72 22.62
C MET A 1 8.70 -48.51 23.93
N SER A 2 7.85 -48.22 24.92
CA SER A 2 7.93 -48.88 26.25
C SER A 2 7.19 -50.23 26.32
N GLY A 3 6.40 -50.59 25.30
CA GLY A 3 5.57 -51.81 25.27
C GLY A 3 6.09 -52.95 24.38
N VAL A 4 7.32 -52.86 23.87
CA VAL A 4 7.91 -53.84 22.95
C VAL A 4 9.36 -54.17 23.31
N ASN A 5 9.77 -55.39 23.01
CA ASN A 5 11.17 -55.77 22.88
C ASN A 5 11.65 -55.43 21.47
N ILE A 6 12.87 -54.91 21.36
CA ILE A 6 13.55 -54.76 20.07
C ILE A 6 14.30 -56.06 19.81
N ASP A 7 13.89 -56.78 18.76
CA ASP A 7 14.46 -58.08 18.41
C ASP A 7 15.70 -57.90 17.51
N SER A 8 15.63 -56.97 16.56
CA SER A 8 16.77 -56.59 15.70
C SER A 8 16.62 -55.18 15.14
N VAL A 9 17.74 -54.61 14.69
CA VAL A 9 17.77 -53.37 13.92
C VAL A 9 18.64 -53.58 12.69
N ASP A 10 18.02 -53.49 11.52
CA ASP A 10 18.66 -53.70 10.22
C ASP A 10 18.65 -52.39 9.42
N ALA A 11 19.71 -52.08 8.69
CA ALA A 11 19.79 -50.88 7.84
C ALA A 11 20.22 -51.24 6.42
N ASP A 12 19.41 -50.88 5.43
CA ASP A 12 19.64 -51.15 4.01
C ASP A 12 19.31 -49.93 3.12
N ALA A 13 19.47 -50.04 1.80
CA ALA A 13 19.14 -48.95 0.88
C ALA A 13 17.67 -48.47 0.98
N GLY A 14 16.77 -49.33 1.47
CA GLY A 14 15.35 -49.02 1.70
C GLY A 14 15.05 -48.36 3.06
N GLY A 15 16.03 -48.23 3.96
CA GLY A 15 15.90 -47.51 5.22
C GLY A 15 16.36 -48.31 6.45
N VAL A 16 15.93 -47.87 7.63
CA VAL A 16 16.16 -48.57 8.91
C VAL A 16 14.92 -49.37 9.28
N ARG A 17 15.07 -50.67 9.54
CA ARG A 17 13.99 -51.56 10.00
C ARG A 17 14.25 -51.98 11.44
N ILE A 18 13.33 -51.69 12.32
CA ILE A 18 13.35 -52.08 13.73
C ILE A 18 12.35 -53.21 13.87
N ARG A 19 12.83 -54.45 14.04
CA ARG A 19 11.97 -55.59 14.33
C ARG A 19 11.66 -55.60 15.82
N ALA A 20 10.38 -55.72 16.14
CA ALA A 20 9.93 -55.65 17.52
C ALA A 20 8.81 -56.65 17.81
N SER A 21 8.77 -57.10 19.06
CA SER A 21 7.77 -58.02 19.58
C SER A 21 7.11 -57.44 20.85
N PRO A 22 5.81 -57.68 21.10
CA PRO A 22 5.13 -57.16 22.28
C PRO A 22 5.73 -57.72 23.58
N LEU A 23 5.95 -56.86 24.58
CA LEU A 23 6.39 -57.26 25.92
C LEU A 23 5.31 -58.01 26.69
N SER A 24 4.06 -57.56 26.57
CA SER A 24 2.93 -58.17 27.27
C SER A 24 2.64 -59.57 26.75
N THR A 25 2.14 -60.47 27.59
CA THR A 25 1.65 -61.80 27.19
C THR A 25 0.13 -61.84 26.96
N SER A 26 -0.56 -60.71 27.20
CA SER A 26 -2.01 -60.58 27.07
C SER A 26 -2.42 -59.25 26.46
N ALA A 27 -3.64 -59.17 25.93
CA ALA A 27 -4.22 -57.92 25.46
C ALA A 27 -5.71 -57.85 25.81
N SER A 28 -6.23 -56.65 26.00
CA SER A 28 -7.64 -56.41 26.30
C SER A 28 -8.47 -56.29 25.04
N CYS A 29 -9.65 -56.92 25.04
CA CYS A 29 -10.61 -56.80 23.95
C CYS A 29 -11.11 -55.35 23.86
N PRO A 30 -11.04 -54.68 22.70
CA PRO A 30 -11.47 -53.29 22.57
C PRO A 30 -13.00 -53.11 22.63
N ALA A 31 -13.78 -54.20 22.62
CA ALA A 31 -15.24 -54.15 22.71
C ALA A 31 -15.73 -54.31 24.15
N CYS A 32 -15.29 -55.35 24.87
CA CYS A 32 -15.74 -55.66 26.23
C CYS A 32 -14.71 -55.39 27.33
N GLY A 33 -13.48 -54.99 26.98
CA GLY A 33 -12.40 -54.72 27.94
C GLY A 33 -11.73 -55.97 28.53
N VAL A 34 -12.30 -57.17 28.37
CA VAL A 34 -11.77 -58.41 28.95
C VAL A 34 -10.40 -58.76 28.36
N SER A 35 -9.43 -59.00 29.24
CA SER A 35 -8.08 -59.44 28.87
C SER A 35 -8.05 -60.91 28.43
N SER A 36 -7.30 -61.19 27.37
CA SER A 36 -7.09 -62.54 26.85
C SER A 36 -5.62 -62.85 26.65
N LYS A 37 -5.26 -64.11 26.93
CA LYS A 37 -3.96 -64.73 26.62
C LYS A 37 -4.05 -65.71 25.44
N ARG A 38 -5.26 -65.98 24.94
CA ARG A 38 -5.51 -66.99 23.89
C ARG A 38 -5.22 -66.42 22.51
N VAL A 39 -4.03 -66.69 21.98
CA VAL A 39 -3.62 -66.23 20.64
C VAL A 39 -4.24 -67.12 19.57
N HIS A 40 -5.02 -66.50 18.67
CA HIS A 40 -5.56 -67.12 17.46
C HIS A 40 -4.50 -67.22 16.36
N SER A 41 -3.79 -66.12 16.09
CA SER A 41 -2.79 -66.06 15.02
C SER A 41 -1.79 -64.93 15.25
N ARG A 42 -0.68 -64.96 14.51
CA ARG A 42 0.37 -63.93 14.49
C ARG A 42 0.61 -63.47 13.07
N TYR A 43 0.95 -62.20 12.88
CA TYR A 43 1.35 -61.66 11.58
C TYR A 43 2.25 -60.44 11.78
N GLU A 44 3.06 -60.11 10.78
CA GLU A 44 3.89 -58.90 10.80
C GLU A 44 3.11 -57.69 10.31
N ARG A 45 3.29 -56.56 11.00
CA ARG A 45 2.76 -55.27 10.62
C ARG A 45 3.91 -54.28 10.50
N MET A 46 4.07 -53.71 9.32
CA MET A 46 5.05 -52.65 9.09
C MET A 46 4.42 -51.27 9.32
N LEU A 47 5.03 -50.47 10.18
CA LEU A 47 4.64 -49.09 10.48
C LEU A 47 5.79 -48.17 10.07
N ALA A 48 5.52 -47.18 9.22
CA ALA A 48 6.49 -46.12 9.00
C ALA A 48 6.63 -45.28 10.28
N ASP A 49 7.85 -44.87 10.60
CA ASP A 49 8.17 -44.06 11.77
C ASP A 49 9.05 -42.85 11.40
N THR A 50 9.42 -42.05 12.39
CA THR A 50 10.29 -40.89 12.20
C THR A 50 11.65 -41.28 11.66
N ALA A 51 12.16 -40.53 10.67
CA ALA A 51 13.43 -40.83 10.04
C ALA A 51 14.60 -40.88 11.03
N ILE A 52 15.53 -41.79 10.78
CA ILE A 52 16.75 -41.97 11.57
C ILE A 52 17.92 -41.53 10.69
N ALA A 53 18.64 -40.49 11.12
CA ALA A 53 19.74 -39.90 10.35
C ALA A 53 19.35 -39.56 8.88
N GLY A 54 18.14 -39.01 8.69
CA GLY A 54 17.61 -38.63 7.37
C GLY A 54 17.16 -39.80 6.49
N ARG A 55 17.14 -41.03 7.00
CA ARG A 55 16.69 -42.23 6.29
C ARG A 55 15.32 -42.66 6.77
N SER A 56 14.48 -43.16 5.86
CA SER A 56 13.18 -43.73 6.22
C SER A 56 13.34 -44.84 7.25
N SER A 57 12.46 -44.87 8.24
CA SER A 57 12.46 -45.89 9.28
C SER A 57 11.12 -46.60 9.35
N TYR A 58 11.17 -47.89 9.69
CA TYR A 58 10.00 -48.75 9.79
C TYR A 58 10.08 -49.62 11.04
N VAL A 59 8.99 -49.69 11.78
CA VAL A 59 8.79 -50.67 12.86
C VAL A 59 8.10 -51.88 12.25
N VAL A 60 8.80 -53.00 12.18
CA VAL A 60 8.27 -54.30 11.76
C VAL A 60 7.84 -55.03 13.03
N LEU A 61 6.56 -54.87 13.38
CA LEU A 61 6.00 -55.36 14.62
C LEU A 61 5.35 -56.74 14.41
N GLN A 62 5.72 -57.74 15.20
CA GLN A 62 4.98 -58.99 15.26
C GLN A 62 3.71 -58.80 16.09
N VAL A 63 2.54 -58.82 15.46
CA VAL A 63 1.25 -58.56 16.12
C VAL A 63 0.49 -59.87 16.30
N ARG A 64 -0.15 -60.04 17.45
CA ARG A 64 -1.02 -61.17 17.78
C ARG A 64 -2.49 -60.78 17.62
N ARG A 65 -3.26 -61.71 17.07
CA ARG A 65 -4.72 -61.74 17.14
C ARG A 65 -5.13 -62.66 18.27
N PHE A 66 -5.95 -62.17 19.20
CA PHE A 66 -6.47 -62.91 20.34
C PHE A 66 -7.91 -63.37 20.09
N LEU A 67 -8.29 -64.49 20.70
CA LEU A 67 -9.69 -64.90 20.91
C LEU A 67 -10.22 -64.16 22.13
N CYS A 68 -11.41 -63.56 22.04
CA CYS A 68 -12.07 -63.00 23.21
C CYS A 68 -12.49 -64.12 24.17
N SER A 69 -12.20 -63.95 25.45
CA SER A 69 -12.55 -64.92 26.50
C SER A 69 -14.00 -64.78 26.97
N ASP A 70 -14.65 -63.66 26.64
CA ASP A 70 -16.04 -63.40 26.99
C ASP A 70 -16.98 -63.99 25.93
N SER A 71 -17.81 -64.95 26.35
CA SER A 71 -18.79 -65.62 25.50
C SER A 71 -19.95 -64.72 25.08
N GLY A 72 -20.21 -63.64 25.82
CA GLY A 72 -21.23 -62.64 25.48
C GLY A 72 -20.75 -61.56 24.51
N CYS A 73 -19.47 -61.54 24.17
CA CYS A 73 -18.91 -60.51 23.30
C CYS A 73 -19.04 -60.90 21.82
N ASP A 74 -19.74 -60.08 21.04
CA ASP A 74 -19.85 -60.24 19.58
C ASP A 74 -18.48 -60.29 18.88
N ARG A 75 -17.49 -59.64 19.50
CA ARG A 75 -16.12 -59.56 18.98
C ARG A 75 -15.32 -60.81 19.36
N ARG A 76 -15.52 -61.89 18.59
CA ARG A 76 -14.85 -63.19 18.79
C ARG A 76 -13.32 -63.15 18.72
N THR A 77 -12.76 -62.27 17.87
CA THR A 77 -11.31 -62.03 17.81
C THR A 77 -10.98 -60.55 17.77
N PHE A 78 -9.80 -60.19 18.29
CA PHE A 78 -9.28 -58.83 18.24
C PHE A 78 -7.78 -58.82 18.06
N VAL A 79 -7.26 -57.73 17.49
CA VAL A 79 -5.82 -57.53 17.28
C VAL A 79 -5.31 -56.63 18.41
N GLU A 80 -4.22 -57.04 19.07
CA GLU A 80 -3.63 -56.23 20.13
C GLU A 80 -3.21 -54.84 19.64
N GLN A 81 -3.41 -53.84 20.49
CA GLN A 81 -2.84 -52.52 20.31
C GLN A 81 -1.75 -52.30 21.35
N ILE A 82 -0.69 -51.60 20.97
CA ILE A 82 0.43 -51.25 21.84
C ILE A 82 0.36 -49.75 22.02
N ASP A 83 0.14 -49.33 23.27
CA ASP A 83 -0.01 -47.92 23.62
C ASP A 83 1.19 -47.11 23.16
N GLY A 84 0.90 -45.96 22.54
CA GLY A 84 1.91 -45.07 21.95
C GLY A 84 2.55 -45.57 20.64
N LEU A 85 2.32 -46.81 20.21
CA LEU A 85 2.94 -47.37 18.99
C LEU A 85 1.93 -47.74 17.91
N THR A 86 0.76 -48.27 18.26
CA THR A 86 -0.22 -48.74 17.28
C THR A 86 -1.62 -48.15 17.50
N LYS A 87 -2.30 -47.88 16.38
CA LYS A 87 -3.75 -47.65 16.32
C LYS A 87 -4.35 -48.57 15.27
N ALA A 88 -5.63 -48.92 15.39
CA ALA A 88 -6.30 -49.77 14.40
C ALA A 88 -6.13 -49.23 12.97
N TYR A 89 -5.80 -50.12 12.02
CA TYR A 89 -5.59 -49.83 10.60
C TYR A 89 -4.49 -48.81 10.21
N ALA A 90 -3.84 -48.15 11.17
CA ALA A 90 -2.76 -47.20 10.91
C ALA A 90 -1.55 -47.85 10.19
N ARG A 91 -0.88 -47.12 9.30
CA ARG A 91 0.36 -47.57 8.66
C ARG A 91 1.59 -46.76 9.10
N THR A 92 1.37 -45.86 10.03
CA THR A 92 2.37 -44.97 10.62
C THR A 92 2.25 -45.05 12.12
N THR A 93 3.36 -44.82 12.83
CA THR A 93 3.32 -44.61 14.28
C THR A 93 2.52 -43.35 14.64
N PRO A 94 1.96 -43.26 15.87
CA PRO A 94 1.34 -42.04 16.37
C PRO A 94 2.27 -40.82 16.31
N LEU A 95 3.54 -40.99 16.68
CA LEU A 95 4.56 -39.94 16.62
C LEU A 95 4.76 -39.40 15.20
N LEU A 96 4.96 -40.29 14.22
CA LEU A 96 5.09 -39.87 12.83
C LEU A 96 3.82 -39.15 12.35
N ARG A 97 2.64 -39.63 12.75
CA ARG A 97 1.37 -39.00 12.38
C ARG A 97 1.29 -37.56 12.91
N GLU A 98 1.65 -37.31 14.16
CA GLU A 98 1.66 -35.97 14.77
C GLU A 98 2.62 -35.01 14.03
N ILE A 99 3.83 -35.48 13.70
CA ILE A 99 4.79 -34.70 12.91
C ILE A 99 4.23 -34.37 11.52
N LEU A 100 3.62 -35.35 10.85
CA LEU A 100 3.00 -35.14 9.54
C LEU A 100 1.83 -34.15 9.61
N GLU A 101 1.03 -34.18 10.68
CA GLU A 101 -0.05 -33.22 10.91
C GLU A 101 0.49 -31.80 11.08
N GLN A 102 1.55 -31.60 11.86
CA GLN A 102 2.21 -30.30 12.03
C GLN A 102 2.79 -29.77 10.71
N ILE A 103 3.52 -30.60 9.96
CA ILE A 103 4.04 -30.24 8.64
C ILE A 103 2.90 -29.89 7.67
N ALA A 104 1.82 -30.67 7.70
CA ALA A 104 0.68 -30.45 6.83
C ALA A 104 -0.09 -29.15 7.16
N LEU A 105 -0.20 -28.77 8.43
CA LEU A 105 -0.78 -27.49 8.85
C LEU A 105 0.10 -26.32 8.39
N ALA A 106 1.41 -26.41 8.60
CA ALA A 106 2.36 -25.35 8.26
C ALA A 106 2.49 -25.11 6.75
N LEU A 107 2.63 -26.17 5.96
CA LEU A 107 2.97 -26.06 4.53
C LEU A 107 1.87 -26.51 3.58
N ALA A 108 1.08 -27.52 3.99
CA ALA A 108 0.09 -28.23 3.19
C ALA A 108 0.61 -28.84 1.87
N GLY A 109 -0.16 -29.79 1.34
CA GLY A 109 -0.06 -30.27 -0.05
C GLY A 109 1.36 -30.61 -0.53
N ARG A 110 1.78 -29.98 -1.64
CA ARG A 110 3.07 -30.26 -2.30
C ARG A 110 4.28 -29.73 -1.52
N ALA A 111 4.14 -28.59 -0.85
CA ALA A 111 5.25 -28.02 -0.08
C ALA A 111 5.59 -28.92 1.11
N GLY A 112 4.56 -29.37 1.84
CA GLY A 112 4.73 -30.36 2.91
C GLY A 112 5.35 -31.66 2.40
N SER A 113 4.87 -32.18 1.26
CA SER A 113 5.40 -33.43 0.66
C SER A 113 6.89 -33.34 0.31
N ARG A 114 7.35 -32.19 -0.21
CA ARG A 114 8.79 -31.98 -0.45
C ARG A 114 9.60 -31.93 0.84
N LEU A 115 9.09 -31.25 1.88
CA LEU A 115 9.78 -31.20 3.17
C LEU A 115 9.86 -32.59 3.81
N THR A 116 8.78 -33.36 3.80
CA THR A 116 8.81 -34.72 4.35
C THR A 116 9.81 -35.60 3.61
N SER A 117 9.87 -35.51 2.27
CA SER A 117 10.88 -36.26 1.49
C SER A 117 12.31 -35.86 1.85
N ALA A 118 12.58 -34.57 2.03
CA ALA A 118 13.90 -34.08 2.47
C ALA A 118 14.27 -34.55 3.89
N LEU A 119 13.27 -34.82 4.73
CA LEU A 119 13.44 -35.39 6.07
C LEU A 119 13.50 -36.92 6.06
N GLY A 120 13.53 -37.59 4.90
CA GLY A 120 13.54 -39.05 4.81
C GLY A 120 12.19 -39.73 5.03
N ILE A 121 11.08 -38.97 4.94
CA ILE A 121 9.71 -39.45 5.15
C ILE A 121 8.94 -39.36 3.82
N ASP A 122 8.63 -40.51 3.20
CA ASP A 122 7.91 -40.53 1.93
C ASP A 122 6.38 -40.45 2.14
N VAL A 123 5.82 -39.26 1.92
CA VAL A 123 4.37 -39.01 2.01
C VAL A 123 3.92 -38.09 0.88
N GLY A 124 2.91 -38.55 0.13
CA GLY A 124 2.31 -37.78 -0.95
C GLY A 124 1.42 -36.63 -0.46
N ARG A 125 1.32 -35.57 -1.29
CA ARG A 125 0.50 -34.38 -1.01
C ARG A 125 -0.93 -34.68 -0.54
N SER A 126 -1.59 -35.68 -1.13
CA SER A 126 -3.00 -35.99 -0.84
C SER A 126 -3.17 -36.56 0.56
N THR A 127 -2.18 -37.31 1.06
CA THR A 127 -2.16 -37.82 2.42
C THR A 127 -2.08 -36.68 3.42
N LEU A 128 -1.19 -35.71 3.21
CA LEU A 128 -1.08 -34.52 4.08
C LEU A 128 -2.38 -33.72 4.11
N LEU A 129 -3.02 -33.50 2.96
CA LEU A 129 -4.31 -32.80 2.91
C LEU A 129 -5.42 -33.58 3.63
N ARG A 130 -5.41 -34.90 3.55
CA ARG A 130 -6.37 -35.76 4.27
C ARG A 130 -6.14 -35.71 5.78
N LEU A 131 -4.88 -35.65 6.23
CA LEU A 131 -4.55 -35.49 7.65
C LEU A 131 -5.13 -34.19 8.20
N VAL A 132 -4.89 -33.05 7.53
CA VAL A 132 -5.45 -31.75 7.95
C VAL A 132 -6.98 -31.78 8.03
N ARG A 133 -7.66 -32.39 7.05
CA ARG A 133 -9.12 -32.51 7.05
C ARG A 133 -9.66 -33.39 8.18
N ALA A 134 -8.89 -34.41 8.56
CA ALA A 134 -9.26 -35.36 9.60
C ALA A 134 -8.97 -34.85 11.02
N LEU A 135 -8.23 -33.75 11.17
CA LEU A 135 -8.04 -33.10 12.47
C LEU A 135 -9.39 -32.63 12.99
N PRO A 136 -9.68 -32.80 14.30
CA PRO A 136 -10.90 -32.25 14.89
C PRO A 136 -10.88 -30.72 14.80
N ASP A 137 -12.06 -30.11 14.67
CA ASP A 137 -12.16 -28.66 14.85
C ASP A 137 -11.87 -28.32 16.32
N PRO A 138 -11.28 -27.15 16.61
CA PRO A 138 -11.17 -26.65 17.98
C PRO A 138 -12.55 -26.56 18.62
N GLN A 139 -12.65 -26.88 19.91
CA GLN A 139 -13.89 -26.65 20.64
C GLN A 139 -14.14 -25.15 20.76
N THR A 140 -15.28 -24.70 20.25
CA THR A 140 -15.77 -23.33 20.45
C THR A 140 -16.07 -23.12 21.92
N ARG A 141 -15.40 -22.15 22.53
CA ARG A 141 -15.71 -21.66 23.88
C ARG A 141 -16.74 -20.54 23.78
N VAL A 142 -17.38 -20.21 24.90
CA VAL A 142 -18.19 -19.00 24.99
C VAL A 142 -17.27 -17.79 24.74
N VAL A 143 -17.68 -16.89 23.84
CA VAL A 143 -16.90 -15.72 23.44
C VAL A 143 -17.66 -14.48 23.88
N THR A 144 -17.09 -13.70 24.79
CA THR A 144 -17.70 -12.47 25.31
C THR A 144 -17.55 -11.31 24.33
N VAL A 145 -16.38 -11.19 23.70
CA VAL A 145 -16.08 -10.12 22.73
C VAL A 145 -15.73 -10.74 21.38
N LEU A 146 -16.63 -10.57 20.41
CA LEU A 146 -16.55 -11.22 19.10
C LEU A 146 -16.16 -10.21 18.01
N GLY A 147 -15.12 -10.52 17.26
CA GLY A 147 -14.72 -9.81 16.05
C GLY A 147 -15.27 -10.48 14.80
N ILE A 148 -15.87 -9.69 13.91
CA ILE A 148 -16.48 -10.16 12.66
C ILE A 148 -15.97 -9.32 11.50
N ASP A 149 -15.46 -9.98 10.46
CA ASP A 149 -15.11 -9.31 9.21
C ASP A 149 -15.18 -10.27 8.02
N ASP A 150 -15.28 -9.70 6.82
CA ASP A 150 -15.27 -10.42 5.57
C ASP A 150 -13.84 -10.63 5.04
N PHE A 151 -13.64 -11.72 4.32
CA PHE A 151 -12.42 -11.91 3.54
C PHE A 151 -12.74 -12.54 2.19
N ALA A 152 -12.04 -12.06 1.16
CA ALA A 152 -12.22 -12.61 -0.17
C ALA A 152 -11.67 -14.04 -0.24
N LEU A 153 -12.51 -15.05 -0.49
CA LEU A 153 -12.09 -16.39 -0.92
C LEU A 153 -11.55 -16.33 -2.36
N ARG A 154 -12.31 -15.69 -3.25
CA ARG A 154 -11.89 -15.30 -4.60
C ARG A 154 -12.29 -13.84 -4.79
N ARG A 155 -11.30 -12.95 -4.92
CA ARG A 155 -11.53 -11.49 -5.02
C ARG A 155 -12.63 -11.19 -6.04
N ARG A 156 -13.58 -10.32 -5.65
CA ARG A 156 -14.74 -9.90 -6.46
C ARG A 156 -15.76 -10.98 -6.83
N HIS A 157 -15.65 -12.19 -6.29
CA HIS A 157 -16.57 -13.29 -6.61
C HIS A 157 -17.18 -13.94 -5.38
N ARG A 158 -16.36 -14.34 -4.41
CA ARG A 158 -16.81 -15.04 -3.21
C ARG A 158 -16.05 -14.54 -1.99
N TYR A 159 -16.81 -14.26 -0.94
CA TYR A 159 -16.34 -13.80 0.35
C TYR A 159 -16.76 -14.83 1.39
N GLY A 160 -15.95 -15.02 2.43
CA GLY A 160 -16.34 -15.71 3.65
C GLY A 160 -16.26 -14.74 4.83
N THR A 161 -16.80 -15.15 5.97
CA THR A 161 -16.72 -14.37 7.22
C THR A 161 -15.73 -15.04 8.16
N ILE A 162 -14.86 -14.29 8.82
CA ILE A 162 -14.04 -14.79 9.92
C ILE A 162 -14.61 -14.28 11.25
N LEU A 163 -14.68 -15.17 12.23
CA LEU A 163 -15.13 -14.91 13.59
C LEU A 163 -13.95 -15.10 14.53
N ILE A 164 -13.64 -14.09 15.33
CA ILE A 164 -12.46 -14.07 16.21
C ILE A 164 -12.88 -13.72 17.62
N ASP A 165 -12.33 -14.46 18.57
CA ASP A 165 -12.39 -14.10 19.97
C ASP A 165 -11.38 -12.96 20.19
N MET A 166 -11.90 -11.79 20.54
CA MET A 166 -11.12 -10.58 20.68
C MET A 166 -10.34 -10.52 22.00
N GLU A 167 -10.60 -11.42 22.94
CA GLU A 167 -9.82 -11.53 24.17
C GLU A 167 -8.60 -12.43 23.96
N THR A 168 -8.79 -13.58 23.30
CA THR A 168 -7.68 -14.51 23.03
C THR A 168 -6.96 -14.25 21.70
N HIS A 169 -7.51 -13.37 20.86
CA HIS A 169 -7.10 -13.12 19.48
C HIS A 169 -7.05 -14.39 18.63
N ARG A 170 -7.92 -15.37 18.91
CA ARG A 170 -7.96 -16.65 18.18
C ARG A 170 -9.18 -16.73 17.26
N PRO A 171 -9.03 -17.32 16.06
CA PRO A 171 -10.18 -17.64 15.23
C PRO A 171 -11.10 -18.63 15.94
N VAL A 172 -12.38 -18.29 16.00
CA VAL A 172 -13.45 -19.12 16.57
C VAL A 172 -14.05 -19.98 15.47
N ASP A 173 -14.42 -19.33 14.36
CA ASP A 173 -14.98 -20.00 13.20
C ASP A 173 -14.72 -19.20 11.91
N VAL A 174 -14.99 -19.85 10.78
CA VAL A 174 -14.98 -19.27 9.45
C VAL A 174 -16.25 -19.72 8.74
N LEU A 175 -17.04 -18.76 8.27
CA LEU A 175 -18.30 -19.01 7.56
C LEU A 175 -18.12 -18.89 6.05
N ALA A 176 -18.93 -19.65 5.30
CA ALA A 176 -18.76 -19.83 3.86
C ALA A 176 -19.21 -18.62 3.02
N ASP A 177 -19.97 -17.70 3.61
CA ASP A 177 -20.42 -16.46 3.01
C ASP A 177 -20.46 -15.30 4.03
N ARG A 178 -20.93 -14.13 3.57
CA ARG A 178 -21.09 -12.90 4.36
C ARG A 178 -22.56 -12.50 4.53
N LYS A 179 -23.49 -13.45 4.42
CA LYS A 179 -24.93 -13.16 4.50
C LYS A 179 -25.33 -12.97 5.95
N ALA A 180 -26.23 -12.02 6.20
CA ALA A 180 -26.76 -11.74 7.53
C ALA A 180 -27.33 -13.01 8.19
N GLY A 181 -28.14 -13.78 7.45
CA GLY A 181 -28.76 -15.01 7.95
C GLY A 181 -27.75 -16.07 8.44
N THR A 182 -26.64 -16.27 7.71
CA THR A 182 -25.61 -17.24 8.08
C THR A 182 -24.93 -16.86 9.39
N VAL A 183 -24.61 -15.57 9.57
CA VAL A 183 -24.00 -15.07 10.80
C VAL A 183 -25.00 -15.10 11.96
N ALA A 184 -26.25 -14.72 11.73
CA ALA A 184 -27.31 -14.76 12.75
C ALA A 184 -27.62 -16.18 13.24
N GLU A 185 -27.61 -17.17 12.35
CA GLU A 185 -27.74 -18.58 12.72
C GLU A 185 -26.56 -19.05 13.59
N TRP A 186 -25.35 -18.65 13.23
CA TRP A 186 -24.17 -18.96 14.03
C TRP A 186 -24.23 -18.33 15.43
N LEU A 187 -24.63 -17.05 15.53
CA LEU A 187 -24.79 -16.34 16.81
C LEU A 187 -25.84 -17.01 17.71
N ARG A 188 -26.98 -17.44 17.15
CA ARG A 188 -28.01 -18.19 17.91
C ARG A 188 -27.51 -19.54 18.43
N ALA A 189 -26.66 -20.22 17.66
CA ALA A 189 -26.06 -21.48 18.08
C ALA A 189 -24.93 -21.30 19.11
N HIS A 190 -24.38 -20.09 19.25
CA HIS A 190 -23.26 -19.77 20.14
C HIS A 190 -23.60 -18.53 20.99
N PRO A 191 -24.58 -18.62 21.91
CA PRO A 191 -24.89 -17.52 22.82
C PRO A 191 -23.68 -17.22 23.72
N GLY A 192 -23.46 -15.93 24.01
CA GLY A 192 -22.28 -15.51 24.76
C GLY A 192 -21.74 -14.12 24.41
N PRO A 193 -21.73 -13.68 23.13
CA PRO A 193 -21.21 -12.37 22.78
C PRO A 193 -21.99 -11.25 23.45
N GLU A 194 -21.31 -10.49 24.32
CA GLU A 194 -21.79 -9.24 24.91
C GLU A 194 -21.37 -8.04 24.06
N VAL A 195 -20.27 -8.18 23.32
CA VAL A 195 -19.73 -7.13 22.44
C VAL A 195 -19.41 -7.73 21.06
N ILE A 196 -19.82 -7.04 20.00
CA ILE A 196 -19.51 -7.41 18.62
C ILE A 196 -18.74 -6.28 17.93
N CYS A 197 -17.45 -6.51 17.70
CA CYS A 197 -16.59 -5.65 16.87
C CYS A 197 -16.79 -6.02 15.40
N ARG A 198 -17.27 -5.07 14.59
CA ARG A 198 -17.51 -5.31 13.16
C ARG A 198 -17.15 -4.10 12.31
N ASP A 199 -17.01 -4.34 11.01
CA ASP A 199 -17.01 -3.25 10.04
C ASP A 199 -18.40 -2.58 9.97
N ARG A 200 -18.54 -1.64 9.03
CA ARG A 200 -19.78 -0.88 8.83
C ARG A 200 -20.71 -1.50 7.79
N ALA A 201 -20.56 -2.79 7.48
CA ALA A 201 -21.43 -3.48 6.54
C ALA A 201 -22.80 -3.77 7.17
N GLY A 202 -23.86 -3.35 6.47
CA GLY A 202 -25.24 -3.52 6.95
C GLY A 202 -25.64 -4.98 7.24
N ALA A 203 -25.05 -5.95 6.53
CA ALA A 203 -25.32 -7.37 6.73
C ALA A 203 -24.92 -7.88 8.13
N TYR A 204 -23.81 -7.37 8.69
CA TYR A 204 -23.39 -7.77 10.04
C TYR A 204 -24.19 -7.04 11.12
N ALA A 205 -24.61 -5.80 10.87
CA ALA A 205 -25.54 -5.09 11.76
C ALA A 205 -26.90 -5.78 11.82
N GLU A 206 -27.40 -6.29 10.69
CA GLU A 206 -28.63 -7.10 10.62
C GLU A 206 -28.43 -8.44 11.34
N ALA A 207 -27.29 -9.09 11.14
CA ALA A 207 -26.98 -10.36 11.80
C ALA A 207 -26.91 -10.23 13.32
N ALA A 208 -26.25 -9.19 13.83
CA ALA A 208 -26.17 -8.92 15.26
C ALA A 208 -27.57 -8.71 15.85
N ARG A 209 -28.39 -7.84 15.24
CA ARG A 209 -29.77 -7.62 15.66
C ARG A 209 -30.63 -8.89 15.67
N ALA A 210 -30.45 -9.78 14.70
CA ALA A 210 -31.23 -11.01 14.57
C ALA A 210 -30.71 -12.17 15.45
N GLY A 211 -29.41 -12.23 15.71
CA GLY A 211 -28.76 -13.37 16.36
C GLY A 211 -28.23 -13.12 17.76
N ALA A 212 -28.00 -11.86 18.14
CA ALA A 212 -27.47 -11.42 19.43
C ALA A 212 -27.94 -9.99 19.74
N SER A 213 -29.25 -9.79 19.91
CA SER A 213 -29.87 -8.46 20.06
C SER A 213 -29.36 -7.65 21.25
N GLU A 214 -28.91 -8.33 22.31
CA GLU A 214 -28.39 -7.70 23.53
C GLU A 214 -26.90 -7.31 23.41
N ALA A 215 -26.22 -7.73 22.35
CA ALA A 215 -24.80 -7.46 22.18
C ALA A 215 -24.56 -6.00 21.78
N ILE A 216 -23.60 -5.36 22.44
CA ILE A 216 -23.15 -4.02 22.13
C ILE A 216 -22.30 -4.08 20.86
N GLU A 217 -22.80 -3.45 19.79
CA GLU A 217 -22.06 -3.35 18.54
C GLU A 217 -21.00 -2.23 18.61
N VAL A 218 -19.79 -2.52 18.12
CA VAL A 218 -18.65 -1.59 18.10
C VAL A 218 -18.14 -1.50 16.67
N ALA A 219 -18.20 -0.30 16.09
CA ALA A 219 -17.70 -0.07 14.75
C ALA A 219 -16.16 -0.05 14.72
N ASP A 220 -15.59 -0.65 13.69
CA ASP A 220 -14.16 -0.65 13.48
C ASP A 220 -13.60 0.76 13.18
N ARG A 221 -12.59 1.15 13.94
CA ARG A 221 -11.94 2.48 13.82
C ARG A 221 -11.19 2.66 12.52
N TRP A 222 -10.59 1.60 11.99
CA TRP A 222 -9.86 1.71 10.72
C TRP A 222 -10.82 2.04 9.59
N HIS A 223 -11.98 1.38 9.52
CA HIS A 223 -13.02 1.70 8.54
C HIS A 223 -13.55 3.13 8.69
N LEU A 224 -13.75 3.62 9.92
CA LEU A 224 -14.14 5.02 10.17
C LEU A 224 -13.12 6.00 9.61
N TRP A 225 -11.84 5.82 9.93
CA TRP A 225 -10.76 6.67 9.43
C TRP A 225 -10.59 6.57 7.92
N HIS A 226 -10.69 5.37 7.36
CA HIS A 226 -10.59 5.15 5.92
C HIS A 226 -11.73 5.83 5.15
N ASN A 227 -12.97 5.74 5.64
CA ASN A 227 -14.11 6.42 5.02
C ASN A 227 -13.99 7.95 5.14
N LEU A 228 -13.46 8.48 6.25
CA LEU A 228 -13.14 9.90 6.37
C LEU A 228 -12.08 10.30 5.34
N ALA A 229 -11.00 9.53 5.22
CA ALA A 229 -9.94 9.78 4.25
C ALA A 229 -10.46 9.86 2.79
N GLU A 230 -11.39 8.98 2.41
CA GLU A 230 -12.03 9.05 1.08
C GLU A 230 -12.87 10.32 0.89
N ALA A 231 -13.53 10.81 1.94
CA ALA A 231 -14.29 12.05 1.89
C ALA A 231 -13.37 13.27 1.80
N VAL A 232 -12.25 13.25 2.54
CA VAL A 232 -11.21 14.29 2.47
C VAL A 232 -10.57 14.32 1.10
N GLU A 233 -10.16 13.18 0.52
CA GLU A 233 -9.54 13.14 -0.83
C GLU A 233 -10.47 13.75 -1.88
N LYS A 234 -11.78 13.46 -1.81
CA LYS A 234 -12.79 14.04 -2.70
C LYS A 234 -12.96 15.55 -2.49
N THR A 235 -12.93 16.01 -1.24
CA THR A 235 -13.01 17.44 -0.91
C THR A 235 -11.79 18.19 -1.44
N VAL A 236 -10.59 17.66 -1.19
CA VAL A 236 -9.35 18.22 -1.72
C VAL A 236 -9.35 18.23 -3.26
N ALA A 237 -9.85 17.18 -3.90
CA ALA A 237 -10.00 17.14 -5.36
C ALA A 237 -10.96 18.23 -5.88
N ALA A 238 -12.11 18.39 -5.23
CA ALA A 238 -13.11 19.40 -5.60
C ALA A 238 -12.56 20.83 -5.49
N HIS A 239 -11.75 21.11 -4.46
CA HIS A 239 -11.16 22.42 -4.19
C HIS A 239 -9.72 22.59 -4.71
N HIS A 240 -9.18 21.63 -5.48
CA HIS A 240 -7.82 21.74 -6.04
C HIS A 240 -7.66 22.96 -6.96
N HIS A 241 -8.75 23.38 -7.60
CA HIS A 241 -8.79 24.59 -8.43
C HIS A 241 -8.58 25.88 -7.63
N CYS A 242 -9.00 25.93 -6.35
CA CYS A 242 -8.78 27.09 -5.47
C CYS A 242 -7.28 27.33 -5.26
N LEU A 243 -6.51 26.24 -5.16
CA LEU A 243 -5.06 26.28 -4.95
C LEU A 243 -4.30 26.77 -6.19
N ARG A 244 -4.75 26.36 -7.38
CA ARG A 244 -4.20 26.86 -8.66
C ARG A 244 -4.49 28.34 -8.88
N LYS A 245 -5.69 28.79 -8.47
CA LYS A 245 -6.09 30.20 -8.58
C LYS A 245 -5.28 31.09 -7.63
N ALA A 246 -5.04 30.62 -6.40
CA ALA A 246 -4.16 31.31 -5.45
C ALA A 246 -2.71 31.41 -5.96
N GLU A 247 -2.18 30.36 -6.60
CA GLU A 247 -0.88 30.45 -7.32
C GLU A 247 -0.91 31.49 -8.44
N SER A 248 -1.93 31.50 -9.29
CA SER A 248 -2.06 32.48 -10.38
C SER A 248 -2.29 33.92 -9.93
N GLU A 249 -2.73 34.16 -8.68
CA GLU A 249 -2.86 35.49 -8.07
C GLU A 249 -1.58 35.93 -7.32
N ILE A 250 -0.69 35.00 -6.95
CA ILE A 250 0.63 35.24 -6.35
C ILE A 250 1.73 35.36 -7.45
N GLU A 251 1.63 34.58 -8.53
CA GLU A 251 2.49 34.62 -9.73
C GLU A 251 2.66 36.02 -10.37
N PRO A 252 1.68 36.95 -10.43
CA PRO A 252 1.88 38.25 -11.07
C PRO A 252 2.90 39.14 -10.33
N SER A 253 3.17 38.85 -9.05
CA SER A 253 4.10 39.59 -8.21
C SER A 253 5.54 39.06 -8.37
N ILE A 254 5.72 37.74 -8.33
CA ILE A 254 7.05 37.11 -8.41
C ILE A 254 7.56 37.07 -9.87
N GLU A 255 6.70 36.81 -10.87
CA GLU A 255 7.09 36.97 -12.27
C GLU A 255 7.48 38.42 -12.59
N ARG A 256 6.82 39.44 -11.99
CA ARG A 256 7.23 40.84 -12.18
C ARG A 256 8.62 41.13 -11.63
N THR A 257 8.94 40.65 -10.42
CA THR A 257 10.26 40.91 -9.80
C THR A 257 11.37 40.12 -10.51
N THR A 258 11.13 38.86 -10.86
CA THR A 258 12.10 38.02 -11.58
C THR A 258 12.28 38.49 -13.04
N SER A 259 11.19 38.93 -13.70
CA SER A 259 11.24 39.56 -15.03
C SER A 259 11.89 40.93 -14.99
N GLU A 260 11.74 41.73 -13.92
CA GLU A 260 12.49 42.99 -13.73
C GLU A 260 13.99 42.78 -13.51
N LEU A 261 14.39 41.76 -12.73
CA LEU A 261 15.79 41.41 -12.52
C LEU A 261 16.44 40.86 -13.81
N LEU A 262 15.73 39.99 -14.54
CA LEU A 262 16.16 39.49 -15.84
C LEU A 262 16.19 40.60 -16.90
N ARG A 263 15.25 41.55 -16.87
CA ARG A 263 15.21 42.72 -17.75
C ARG A 263 16.35 43.69 -17.45
N ARG A 264 16.69 43.94 -16.19
CA ARG A 264 17.88 44.74 -15.80
C ARG A 264 19.19 44.08 -16.24
N ALA A 265 19.29 42.75 -16.13
CA ALA A 265 20.44 41.99 -16.62
C ALA A 265 20.51 41.98 -18.16
N ALA A 266 19.37 41.87 -18.85
CA ALA A 266 19.27 41.94 -20.30
C ALA A 266 19.58 43.34 -20.84
N ASP A 267 19.12 44.40 -20.16
CA ASP A 267 19.41 45.80 -20.48
C ASP A 267 20.92 46.10 -20.34
N GLN A 268 21.57 45.57 -19.30
CA GLN A 268 23.02 45.64 -19.14
C GLN A 268 23.79 44.94 -20.26
N VAL A 269 23.34 43.76 -20.70
CA VAL A 269 23.95 42.99 -21.81
C VAL A 269 23.65 43.62 -23.17
N HIS A 270 22.50 44.28 -23.34
CA HIS A 270 22.11 44.94 -24.59
C HIS A 270 22.87 46.25 -24.80
N ALA A 271 23.10 47.03 -23.72
CA ALA A 271 23.95 48.20 -23.73
C ALA A 271 25.40 47.88 -24.17
N THR A 272 25.95 46.74 -23.73
CA THR A 272 27.30 46.29 -24.16
C THR A 272 27.35 45.84 -25.63
N ARG A 273 26.21 45.52 -26.25
CA ARG A 273 26.13 44.96 -27.62
C ARG A 273 26.01 46.03 -28.71
N GLN A 274 25.49 47.22 -28.39
CA GLN A 274 25.30 48.31 -29.37
C GLN A 274 26.60 49.08 -29.70
N GLU A 275 27.55 49.14 -28.79
CA GLU A 275 28.84 49.82 -29.02
C GLU A 275 29.75 49.09 -30.02
N SER A 276 29.62 47.76 -30.13
CA SER A 276 30.55 46.91 -30.88
C SER A 276 30.08 46.47 -32.27
N SER A 277 28.99 47.02 -32.81
CA SER A 277 28.56 46.69 -34.18
C SER A 277 29.37 47.47 -35.22
N ALA A 278 29.90 46.77 -36.24
CA ALA A 278 30.60 47.38 -37.38
C ALA A 278 29.75 48.47 -38.09
N LEU A 279 28.43 48.41 -37.96
CA LEU A 279 27.50 49.42 -38.46
C LEU A 279 27.55 50.72 -37.64
N THR A 280 27.67 50.62 -36.31
CA THR A 280 27.82 51.77 -35.39
C THR A 280 29.12 52.50 -35.68
N ALA A 281 30.24 51.78 -35.81
CA ALA A 281 31.54 52.35 -36.13
C ALA A 281 31.59 52.99 -37.54
N ARG A 282 30.86 52.43 -38.52
CA ARG A 282 30.76 53.00 -39.88
C ARG A 282 29.88 54.24 -39.91
N THR A 283 28.82 54.28 -39.10
CA THR A 283 27.88 55.41 -39.02
C THR A 283 28.51 56.60 -38.28
N LYS A 284 29.26 56.36 -37.19
CA LYS A 284 30.09 57.38 -36.51
C LYS A 284 31.09 58.03 -37.47
N ARG A 285 31.94 57.21 -38.12
CA ARG A 285 32.94 57.71 -39.09
C ARG A 285 32.33 58.52 -40.23
N ARG A 286 31.21 58.08 -40.80
CA ARG A 286 30.52 58.80 -41.89
C ARG A 286 29.84 60.07 -41.41
N PHE A 287 29.31 60.10 -40.20
CA PHE A 287 28.74 61.31 -39.61
C PHE A 287 29.81 62.37 -39.34
N GLU A 288 30.94 61.98 -38.76
CA GLU A 288 32.09 62.88 -38.53
C GLU A 288 32.62 63.45 -39.85
N ALA A 289 32.84 62.60 -40.86
CA ALA A 289 33.35 63.03 -42.16
C ALA A 289 32.40 64.01 -42.88
N VAL A 290 31.08 63.80 -42.80
CA VAL A 290 30.08 64.72 -43.37
C VAL A 290 29.99 66.03 -42.55
N THR A 291 30.17 65.96 -41.23
CA THR A 291 30.10 67.12 -40.33
C THR A 291 31.30 68.05 -40.50
N ASN A 292 32.51 67.51 -40.68
CA ASN A 292 33.71 68.32 -40.92
C ASN A 292 33.60 69.14 -42.21
N LEU A 293 33.23 68.51 -43.33
CA LEU A 293 33.04 69.24 -44.60
C LEU A 293 31.83 70.20 -44.57
N LYS A 294 30.81 69.91 -43.76
CA LYS A 294 29.71 70.85 -43.51
C LYS A 294 30.22 72.12 -42.81
N ASN A 295 31.07 71.97 -41.80
CA ASN A 295 31.64 73.08 -41.04
C ASN A 295 32.63 73.92 -41.88
N GLU A 296 33.25 73.33 -42.89
CA GLU A 296 34.05 74.03 -43.92
C GLU A 296 33.19 74.76 -44.98
N GLY A 297 31.86 74.82 -44.80
CA GLY A 297 30.94 75.56 -45.66
C GLY A 297 30.49 74.80 -46.92
N MET A 298 30.81 73.52 -47.05
CA MET A 298 30.49 72.73 -48.24
C MET A 298 29.02 72.27 -48.24
N GLY A 299 28.34 72.44 -49.38
CA GLY A 299 26.94 72.05 -49.55
C GLY A 299 26.74 70.55 -49.81
N ILE A 300 25.55 70.02 -49.47
CA ILE A 300 25.18 68.58 -49.56
C ILE A 300 25.53 67.93 -50.90
N ARG A 301 25.37 68.62 -52.04
CA ARG A 301 25.68 68.07 -53.39
C ARG A 301 27.18 67.90 -53.65
N ALA A 302 28.01 68.75 -53.05
CA ALA A 302 29.46 68.66 -53.19
C ALA A 302 30.02 67.55 -52.29
N ILE A 303 29.53 67.44 -51.05
CA ILE A 303 29.89 66.37 -50.11
C ILE A 303 29.50 64.98 -50.66
N ALA A 304 28.32 64.85 -51.28
CA ALA A 304 27.88 63.61 -51.92
C ALA A 304 28.81 63.15 -53.05
N ARG A 305 29.31 64.09 -53.87
CA ARG A 305 30.30 63.81 -54.92
C ARG A 305 31.68 63.48 -54.35
N HIS A 306 32.10 64.19 -53.30
CA HIS A 306 33.42 64.01 -52.68
C HIS A 306 33.59 62.61 -52.06
N PHE A 307 32.55 62.08 -51.40
CA PHE A 307 32.59 60.76 -50.76
C PHE A 307 31.93 59.63 -51.55
N GLY A 308 31.40 59.90 -52.75
CA GLY A 308 30.67 58.90 -53.56
C GLY A 308 29.43 58.33 -52.86
N LEU A 309 28.78 59.13 -52.00
CA LEU A 309 27.61 58.71 -51.23
C LEU A 309 26.31 59.19 -51.87
N ALA A 310 25.24 58.40 -51.75
CA ALA A 310 23.92 58.82 -52.20
C ALA A 310 23.48 60.12 -51.51
N ARG A 311 22.88 61.02 -52.29
CA ARG A 311 22.52 62.38 -51.82
C ARG A 311 21.61 62.38 -50.60
N GLU A 312 20.66 61.45 -50.53
CA GLU A 312 19.75 61.33 -49.38
C GLU A 312 20.45 60.83 -48.12
N THR A 313 21.46 59.97 -48.28
CA THR A 313 22.33 59.56 -47.18
C THR A 313 23.08 60.76 -46.63
N VAL A 314 23.77 61.53 -47.48
CA VAL A 314 24.48 62.75 -47.04
C VAL A 314 23.52 63.76 -46.44
N ARG A 315 22.33 63.97 -47.01
CA ARG A 315 21.30 64.86 -46.45
C ARG A 315 20.87 64.41 -45.04
N ARG A 316 20.73 63.10 -44.80
CA ARG A 316 20.42 62.53 -43.49
C ARG A 316 21.52 62.81 -42.46
N PHE A 317 22.78 62.57 -42.82
CA PHE A 317 23.93 62.86 -41.94
C PHE A 317 24.13 64.38 -41.73
N TYR A 318 23.96 65.20 -42.77
CA TYR A 318 24.17 66.65 -42.74
C TYR A 318 23.15 67.40 -41.86
N ARG A 319 21.96 66.83 -41.71
CA ARG A 319 20.86 67.40 -40.91
C ARG A 319 20.78 66.85 -39.48
N ALA A 320 21.37 65.68 -39.22
CA ALA A 320 21.38 65.12 -37.88
C ALA A 320 22.27 65.97 -36.95
N SER A 321 21.81 66.12 -35.70
CA SER A 321 22.45 66.96 -34.68
C SER A 321 23.49 66.18 -33.88
N SER A 322 23.35 64.85 -33.83
CA SER A 322 24.29 63.93 -33.19
C SER A 322 24.26 62.55 -33.88
N VAL A 323 25.28 61.72 -33.60
CA VAL A 323 25.32 60.32 -34.07
C VAL A 323 24.14 59.51 -33.52
N ASP A 324 23.73 59.80 -32.28
CA ASP A 324 22.70 59.00 -31.60
C ASP A 324 21.32 59.14 -32.25
N GLU A 325 21.03 60.31 -32.84
CA GLU A 325 19.84 60.56 -33.66
C GLU A 325 19.78 59.64 -34.90
N LEU A 326 20.93 59.25 -35.43
CA LEU A 326 21.05 58.37 -36.61
C LEU A 326 20.97 56.88 -36.27
N LEU A 327 21.24 56.50 -35.02
CA LEU A 327 21.29 55.11 -34.57
C LEU A 327 19.97 54.65 -33.93
N GLY A 328 19.12 55.57 -33.46
CA GLY A 328 17.79 55.29 -32.90
C GLY A 328 17.83 54.60 -31.52
N ALA A 329 16.93 55.01 -30.62
CA ALA A 329 16.85 54.43 -29.28
C ALA A 329 16.32 52.97 -29.31
N PRO A 330 16.87 52.05 -28.48
CA PRO A 330 16.43 50.65 -28.44
C PRO A 330 14.99 50.52 -27.92
N ARG A 331 14.14 49.77 -28.64
CA ARG A 331 12.74 49.53 -28.27
C ARG A 331 12.64 48.47 -27.17
N ALA A 332 12.21 48.86 -25.98
CA ALA A 332 11.98 47.96 -24.84
C ALA A 332 10.67 47.15 -25.01
N GLY A 333 10.73 45.86 -24.63
CA GLY A 333 9.57 45.14 -24.08
C GLY A 333 8.62 44.45 -25.07
N ARG A 334 9.13 43.77 -26.11
CA ARG A 334 8.31 42.84 -26.89
C ARG A 334 8.64 41.40 -26.48
N PRO A 335 7.65 40.56 -26.12
CA PRO A 335 7.89 39.16 -25.80
C PRO A 335 8.63 38.49 -26.95
N THR A 336 9.68 37.75 -26.62
CA THR A 336 10.54 37.07 -27.58
C THR A 336 10.04 35.65 -27.81
N MET A 337 10.35 35.08 -28.98
CA MET A 337 10.03 33.67 -29.28
C MET A 337 10.67 32.69 -28.28
N LEU A 338 11.66 33.12 -27.49
CA LEU A 338 12.32 32.28 -26.50
C LEU A 338 11.50 32.17 -25.20
N ASP A 339 10.63 33.15 -24.93
CA ASP A 339 9.83 33.21 -23.71
C ASP A 339 8.86 32.00 -23.63
N GLU A 340 8.39 31.50 -24.78
CA GLU A 340 7.57 30.27 -24.90
C GLU A 340 8.31 28.99 -24.47
N PHE A 341 9.64 29.01 -24.48
CA PHE A 341 10.51 27.86 -24.16
C PHE A 341 11.27 28.02 -22.84
N ALA A 342 11.02 29.11 -22.10
CA ALA A 342 11.69 29.43 -20.84
C ALA A 342 11.53 28.32 -19.79
N VAL A 343 10.32 27.74 -19.67
CA VAL A 343 10.02 26.66 -18.72
C VAL A 343 10.85 25.41 -19.02
N HIS A 344 10.90 25.01 -20.29
CA HIS A 344 11.70 23.85 -20.71
C HIS A 344 13.20 24.07 -20.45
N LEU A 345 13.70 25.29 -20.69
CA LEU A 345 15.09 25.64 -20.39
C LEU A 345 15.40 25.56 -18.88
N HIS A 346 14.49 25.96 -18.00
CA HIS A 346 14.69 25.86 -16.55
C HIS A 346 14.76 24.42 -16.05
N ASP A 347 13.85 23.56 -16.51
CA ASP A 347 13.82 22.15 -16.14
C ASP A 347 15.12 21.45 -16.54
N ARG A 348 15.55 21.62 -17.80
CA ARG A 348 16.77 21.00 -18.33
C ARG A 348 18.03 21.53 -17.67
N PHE A 349 18.05 22.82 -17.33
CA PHE A 349 19.16 23.43 -16.60
C PHE A 349 19.30 22.86 -15.19
N ASN A 350 18.19 22.68 -14.47
CA ASN A 350 18.17 22.06 -13.14
C ASN A 350 18.49 20.56 -13.17
N ASP A 351 18.22 19.87 -14.28
CA ASP A 351 18.66 18.49 -14.55
C ASP A 351 20.17 18.38 -14.85
N GLY A 352 20.92 19.48 -14.77
CA GLY A 352 22.37 19.53 -15.01
C GLY A 352 22.77 19.68 -16.47
N TYR A 353 21.81 19.79 -17.40
CA TYR A 353 22.08 20.05 -18.81
C TYR A 353 22.29 21.55 -19.02
N THR A 354 23.52 22.00 -18.81
CA THR A 354 23.87 23.43 -18.87
C THR A 354 24.43 23.88 -20.21
N SER A 355 24.64 22.98 -21.18
CA SER A 355 25.22 23.31 -22.50
C SER A 355 24.23 24.04 -23.40
N ALA A 356 24.59 25.26 -23.83
CA ALA A 356 23.72 26.09 -24.68
C ALA A 356 23.57 25.51 -26.09
N ALA A 357 24.58 24.80 -26.60
CA ALA A 357 24.53 24.18 -27.93
C ALA A 357 23.55 23.01 -27.95
N ALA A 358 23.64 22.13 -26.94
CA ALA A 358 22.74 21.00 -26.79
C ALA A 358 21.29 21.45 -26.59
N LEU A 359 21.06 22.44 -25.71
CA LEU A 359 19.73 22.98 -25.48
C LEU A 359 19.17 23.72 -26.70
N TYR A 360 20.01 24.36 -27.52
CA TYR A 360 19.56 24.99 -28.75
C TYR A 360 19.10 23.96 -29.79
N GLU A 361 19.83 22.88 -29.98
CA GLU A 361 19.43 21.78 -30.87
C GLU A 361 18.13 21.12 -30.39
N GLU A 362 18.00 20.92 -29.07
CA GLU A 362 16.79 20.39 -28.43
C GLU A 362 15.60 21.33 -28.65
N LEU A 363 15.78 22.64 -28.47
CA LEU A 363 14.74 23.63 -28.75
C LEU A 363 14.35 23.69 -30.23
N GLN A 364 15.31 23.54 -31.15
CA GLN A 364 15.01 23.49 -32.58
C GLN A 364 14.13 22.28 -32.92
N ALA A 365 14.37 21.12 -32.30
CA ALA A 365 13.53 19.94 -32.45
C ALA A 365 12.11 20.15 -31.89
N LEU A 366 11.97 20.99 -30.86
CA LEU A 366 10.69 21.40 -30.26
C LEU A 366 10.01 22.57 -31.01
N GLY A 367 10.59 23.04 -32.12
CA GLY A 367 9.98 24.04 -32.99
C GLY A 367 10.44 25.48 -32.75
N TYR A 368 11.46 25.71 -31.92
CA TYR A 368 12.05 27.04 -31.72
C TYR A 368 12.73 27.53 -33.02
N ARG A 369 12.32 28.72 -33.49
CA ARG A 369 12.85 29.35 -34.71
C ARG A 369 13.77 30.54 -34.46
N GLY A 370 14.10 30.81 -33.20
CA GLY A 370 15.03 31.89 -32.84
C GLY A 370 16.50 31.47 -32.98
N SER A 371 17.41 32.35 -32.58
CA SER A 371 18.85 32.13 -32.77
C SER A 371 19.53 31.44 -31.60
N TYR A 372 20.62 30.71 -31.88
CA TYR A 372 21.52 30.13 -30.88
C TYR A 372 22.00 31.16 -29.85
N SER A 373 22.33 32.37 -30.33
CA SER A 373 22.80 33.44 -29.47
C SER A 373 21.76 33.84 -28.42
N SER A 374 20.47 33.79 -28.75
CA SER A 374 19.40 34.13 -27.79
C SER A 374 19.32 33.11 -26.65
N VAL A 375 19.40 31.81 -26.96
CA VAL A 375 19.43 30.73 -25.95
C VAL A 375 20.68 30.84 -25.07
N ARG A 376 21.85 31.05 -25.68
CA ARG A 376 23.11 31.21 -24.95
C ARG A 376 23.06 32.41 -24.00
N ASP A 377 22.53 33.54 -24.47
CA ASP A 377 22.46 34.77 -23.70
C ASP A 377 21.43 34.66 -22.56
N TYR A 378 20.31 33.93 -22.76
CA TYR A 378 19.31 33.62 -21.73
C TYR A 378 19.86 32.72 -20.61
N LEU A 379 20.66 31.72 -20.95
CA LEU A 379 21.25 30.79 -19.96
C LEU A 379 22.43 31.39 -19.18
N ARG A 380 23.03 32.48 -19.66
CA ARG A 380 24.20 33.12 -19.05
C ARG A 380 23.99 33.55 -17.59
N PRO A 381 22.91 34.28 -17.22
CA PRO A 381 22.63 34.59 -15.82
C PRO A 381 22.35 33.35 -14.96
N LEU A 382 21.63 32.34 -15.50
CA LEU A 382 21.34 31.10 -14.77
C LEU A 382 22.62 30.32 -14.42
N ARG A 383 23.63 30.33 -15.30
CA ARG A 383 24.97 29.77 -15.03
C ARG A 383 25.76 30.52 -13.96
N SER A 384 25.55 31.84 -13.83
CA SER A 384 26.21 32.61 -12.75
C SER A 384 25.59 32.34 -11.38
N ILE A 385 24.30 32.01 -11.34
CA ILE A 385 23.55 31.73 -10.10
C ILE A 385 23.63 30.24 -9.72
N GLY A 386 23.82 29.35 -10.70
CA GLY A 386 23.98 27.91 -10.48
C GLY A 386 22.66 27.13 -10.38
N ALA A 387 21.51 27.79 -10.48
CA ALA A 387 20.19 27.15 -10.49
C ALA A 387 19.19 27.99 -11.31
N ALA A 388 18.22 27.33 -11.94
CA ALA A 388 17.04 27.98 -12.51
C ALA A 388 15.90 27.98 -11.47
N PRO A 389 15.00 28.99 -11.46
CA PRO A 389 13.89 29.04 -10.51
C PRO A 389 13.04 27.77 -10.62
N ALA A 390 12.93 27.03 -9.51
CA ALA A 390 12.17 25.79 -9.45
C ALA A 390 10.68 26.09 -9.45
N ARG A 391 9.91 25.29 -10.19
CA ARG A 391 8.45 25.36 -10.18
C ARG A 391 7.92 24.83 -8.85
N GLU A 392 7.36 25.68 -8.00
CA GLU A 392 6.44 25.20 -6.96
C GLU A 392 5.17 24.73 -7.69
N GLN A 393 5.06 23.43 -7.92
CA GLN A 393 3.82 22.85 -8.43
C GLN A 393 2.90 22.63 -7.24
N VAL A 394 1.64 23.14 -7.28
CA VAL A 394 0.61 22.77 -6.29
C VAL A 394 0.72 21.28 -5.99
N PRO A 395 0.92 20.89 -4.72
CA PRO A 395 0.96 19.49 -4.35
C PRO A 395 -0.25 18.72 -4.89
N LYS A 396 -0.02 17.50 -5.36
CA LYS A 396 -1.10 16.63 -5.86
C LYS A 396 -2.12 16.39 -4.73
N VAL A 397 -3.39 16.23 -5.09
CA VAL A 397 -4.51 15.93 -4.17
C VAL A 397 -4.15 14.91 -3.08
N ARG A 398 -3.55 13.78 -3.48
CA ARG A 398 -3.12 12.73 -2.54
C ARG A 398 -2.07 13.17 -1.53
N ARG A 399 -1.16 14.06 -1.94
CA ARG A 399 -0.11 14.59 -1.06
C ARG A 399 -0.72 15.51 0.00
N ILE A 400 -1.62 16.41 -0.40
CA ILE A 400 -2.36 17.29 0.52
C ILE A 400 -3.22 16.45 1.48
N THR A 401 -3.95 15.47 0.95
CA THR A 401 -4.78 14.55 1.75
C THR A 401 -3.92 13.79 2.77
N SER A 402 -2.73 13.33 2.35
CA SER A 402 -1.77 12.68 3.24
C SER A 402 -1.23 13.61 4.33
N TRP A 403 -1.03 14.90 4.04
CA TRP A 403 -0.65 15.88 5.07
C TRP A 403 -1.74 16.06 6.11
N MET A 404 -3.00 16.19 5.70
CA MET A 404 -4.15 16.36 6.60
C MET A 404 -4.40 15.14 7.49
N LEU A 405 -4.17 13.92 6.98
CA LEU A 405 -4.45 12.67 7.68
C LEU A 405 -3.25 12.12 8.48
N ARG A 406 -2.07 12.74 8.41
CA ARG A 406 -0.91 12.35 9.21
C ARG A 406 -0.91 13.08 10.54
N HIS A 407 -0.35 12.44 11.56
CA HIS A 407 -0.09 13.12 12.83
C HIS A 407 0.84 14.33 12.57
N PRO A 408 0.54 15.51 13.13
CA PRO A 408 1.32 16.73 12.87
C PRO A 408 2.83 16.57 13.11
N ASP A 409 3.21 15.84 14.17
CA ASP A 409 4.61 15.56 14.51
C ASP A 409 5.36 14.69 13.48
N ASN A 410 4.66 14.06 12.55
CA ASN A 410 5.23 13.22 11.49
C ASN A 410 5.32 13.95 10.14
N LEU A 411 5.02 15.25 10.10
CA LEU A 411 5.24 16.12 8.95
C LEU A 411 6.62 16.78 9.08
N THR A 412 7.35 16.87 7.98
CA THR A 412 8.59 17.67 7.96
C THR A 412 8.27 19.16 8.04
N ASP A 413 9.23 20.00 8.43
CA ASP A 413 9.05 21.46 8.50
C ASP A 413 8.50 22.04 7.18
N ASP A 414 9.06 21.60 6.04
CA ASP A 414 8.58 21.99 4.71
C ASP A 414 7.14 21.53 4.43
N GLU A 415 6.75 20.34 4.91
CA GLU A 415 5.38 19.84 4.75
C GLU A 415 4.39 20.60 5.64
N GLN A 416 4.80 21.00 6.85
CA GLN A 416 3.98 21.82 7.75
C GLN A 416 3.76 23.22 7.17
N ILE A 417 4.83 23.85 6.65
CA ILE A 417 4.75 25.15 5.98
C ILE A 417 3.84 25.05 4.74
N GLY A 418 4.05 24.05 3.90
CA GLY A 418 3.24 23.82 2.71
C GLY A 418 1.77 23.54 3.02
N LEU A 419 1.48 22.75 4.06
CA LEU A 419 0.11 22.53 4.51
C LEU A 419 -0.53 23.85 4.97
N LYS A 420 0.16 24.64 5.80
CA LYS A 420 -0.35 25.93 6.31
C LYS A 420 -0.69 26.91 5.18
N GLN A 421 0.15 27.00 4.15
CA GLN A 421 -0.12 27.81 2.96
C GLN A 421 -1.38 27.34 2.21
N ILE A 422 -1.55 26.01 2.07
CA ILE A 422 -2.73 25.42 1.42
C ILE A 422 -4.01 25.67 2.21
N LEU A 423 -3.98 25.54 3.54
CA LEU A 423 -5.14 25.83 4.39
C LEU A 423 -5.57 27.31 4.22
N ALA A 424 -4.60 28.24 4.26
CA ALA A 424 -4.87 29.67 4.10
C ALA A 424 -5.45 30.05 2.72
N SER A 425 -5.25 29.20 1.70
CA SER A 425 -5.70 29.46 0.33
C SER A 425 -7.17 29.09 0.08
N CYS A 426 -7.80 28.28 0.93
CA CYS A 426 -9.18 27.84 0.74
C CYS A 426 -9.90 27.54 2.06
N PRO A 427 -10.94 28.31 2.44
CA PRO A 427 -11.70 28.08 3.67
C PRO A 427 -12.29 26.68 3.79
N HIS A 428 -12.69 26.06 2.67
CA HIS A 428 -13.23 24.70 2.66
C HIS A 428 -12.16 23.66 3.02
N ILE A 429 -10.91 23.86 2.58
CA ILE A 429 -9.78 22.97 2.90
C ILE A 429 -9.36 23.15 4.35
N GLU A 430 -9.34 24.39 4.84
CA GLU A 430 -9.10 24.71 6.26
C GLU A 430 -10.14 24.06 7.18
N ALA A 431 -11.43 24.27 6.90
CA ALA A 431 -12.51 23.63 7.66
C ALA A 431 -12.41 22.10 7.64
N THR A 432 -12.10 21.51 6.47
CA THR A 432 -11.88 20.07 6.34
C THR A 432 -10.72 19.60 7.21
N ALA A 433 -9.60 20.34 7.25
CA ALA A 433 -8.46 20.00 8.12
C ALA A 433 -8.87 20.02 9.61
N GLY A 434 -9.60 21.05 10.04
CA GLY A 434 -10.12 21.14 11.41
C GLY A 434 -11.03 19.96 11.79
N HIS A 435 -11.92 19.54 10.88
CA HIS A 435 -12.77 18.36 11.07
C HIS A 435 -11.98 17.06 11.14
N VAL A 436 -10.90 16.93 10.36
CA VAL A 436 -10.00 15.78 10.40
C VAL A 436 -9.26 15.73 11.74
N THR A 437 -8.69 16.85 12.20
CA THR A 437 -7.99 16.92 13.49
C THR A 437 -8.91 16.57 14.65
N SER A 438 -10.09 17.19 14.73
CA SER A 438 -11.06 16.89 15.79
C SER A 438 -11.58 15.45 15.74
N PHE A 439 -11.77 14.88 14.56
CA PHE A 439 -12.14 13.46 14.44
C PHE A 439 -11.01 12.53 14.86
N ALA A 440 -9.76 12.87 14.52
CA ALA A 440 -8.58 12.12 14.95
C ALA A 440 -8.48 12.10 16.48
N GLU A 441 -8.63 13.25 17.13
CA GLU A 441 -8.66 13.38 18.60
C GLU A 441 -9.77 12.53 19.21
N MET A 442 -11.00 12.61 18.69
CA MET A 442 -12.09 11.74 19.17
C MET A 442 -11.76 10.25 19.05
N LEU A 443 -11.08 9.86 17.98
CA LEU A 443 -10.71 8.46 17.72
C LEU A 443 -9.57 7.98 18.61
N THR A 444 -8.55 8.80 18.86
CA THR A 444 -7.38 8.45 19.69
C THR A 444 -7.71 8.53 21.17
N GLU A 445 -8.41 9.58 21.61
CA GLU A 445 -8.76 9.82 23.01
C GLU A 445 -10.07 9.14 23.44
N ARG A 446 -10.75 8.45 22.52
CA ARG A 446 -12.03 7.76 22.74
C ARG A 446 -13.12 8.68 23.30
N LEU A 447 -13.33 9.81 22.63
CA LEU A 447 -14.28 10.86 23.01
C LEU A 447 -15.62 10.73 22.27
N GLY A 448 -16.17 9.52 22.14
CA GLY A 448 -17.39 9.28 21.36
C GLY A 448 -18.63 10.06 21.82
N ALA A 449 -18.64 10.60 23.03
CA ALA A 449 -19.67 11.56 23.48
C ALA A 449 -19.71 12.85 22.64
N GLN A 450 -18.58 13.25 22.03
CA GLN A 450 -18.45 14.43 21.19
C GLN A 450 -18.90 14.21 19.73
N LEU A 451 -19.28 12.97 19.36
CA LEU A 451 -19.65 12.62 17.99
C LEU A 451 -20.80 13.50 17.44
N ASN A 452 -21.84 13.73 18.25
CA ASN A 452 -22.99 14.53 17.81
C ASN A 452 -22.63 16.00 17.56
N SER A 453 -21.81 16.59 18.44
CA SER A 453 -21.32 17.96 18.25
C SER A 453 -20.42 18.06 17.03
N TRP A 454 -19.56 17.07 16.80
CA TRP A 454 -18.69 17.01 15.61
C TRP A 454 -19.52 16.90 14.32
N MET A 455 -20.51 16.01 14.27
CA MET A 455 -21.40 15.86 13.11
C MET A 455 -22.20 17.14 12.83
N SER A 456 -22.61 17.85 13.88
CA SER A 456 -23.30 19.14 13.76
C SER A 456 -22.37 20.23 13.20
N ALA A 457 -21.11 20.28 13.67
CA ALA A 457 -20.10 21.21 13.16
C ALA A 457 -19.80 20.97 11.67
N VAL A 458 -19.61 19.71 11.27
CA VAL A 458 -19.43 19.33 9.85
C VAL A 458 -20.63 19.73 9.00
N SER A 459 -21.85 19.66 9.55
CA SER A 459 -23.08 20.02 8.84
C SER A 459 -23.28 21.54 8.70
N ALA A 460 -22.61 22.34 9.52
CA ALA A 460 -22.65 23.80 9.44
C ALA A 460 -21.76 24.37 8.31
N ASP A 461 -20.70 23.64 7.94
CA ASP A 461 -19.82 24.00 6.83
C ASP A 461 -20.31 23.45 5.48
N ASP A 462 -19.98 24.14 4.38
CA ASP A 462 -20.31 23.69 3.02
C ASP A 462 -19.34 22.60 2.53
N LEU A 463 -19.44 21.39 3.11
CA LEU A 463 -18.57 20.26 2.78
C LEU A 463 -19.37 19.04 2.30
N PRO A 464 -19.89 19.02 1.05
CA PRO A 464 -20.82 18.00 0.57
C PRO A 464 -20.32 16.55 0.67
N HIS A 465 -19.00 16.34 0.53
CA HIS A 465 -18.38 15.02 0.65
C HIS A 465 -18.31 14.55 2.10
N LEU A 466 -18.04 15.45 3.05
CA LEU A 466 -18.10 15.14 4.49
C LEU A 466 -19.55 14.98 4.96
N HIS A 467 -20.52 15.74 4.43
CA HIS A 467 -21.94 15.51 4.72
C HIS A 467 -22.39 14.09 4.34
N ARG A 468 -21.89 13.55 3.22
CA ARG A 468 -22.16 12.15 2.84
C ARG A 468 -21.55 11.18 3.85
N PHE A 469 -20.34 11.46 4.34
CA PHE A 469 -19.71 10.66 5.38
C PHE A 469 -20.53 10.69 6.68
N VAL A 470 -20.97 11.86 7.13
CA VAL A 470 -21.83 12.06 8.31
C VAL A 470 -23.14 11.30 8.20
N ARG A 471 -23.87 11.42 7.09
CA ARG A 471 -25.09 10.61 6.83
C ARG A 471 -24.83 9.11 6.92
N GLY A 472 -23.64 8.70 6.46
CA GLY A 472 -23.16 7.34 6.67
C GLY A 472 -23.08 7.00 8.15
N LEU A 473 -22.43 7.84 8.97
CA LEU A 473 -22.32 7.63 10.43
C LEU A 473 -23.68 7.51 11.12
N GLU A 474 -24.66 8.34 10.75
CA GLU A 474 -26.02 8.34 11.31
C GLU A 474 -26.72 6.98 11.19
N THR A 475 -26.51 6.29 10.07
CA THR A 475 -27.12 4.98 9.80
C THR A 475 -26.65 3.89 10.79
N ASP A 476 -25.47 4.07 11.38
CA ASP A 476 -24.83 3.10 12.30
C ASP A 476 -24.39 3.79 13.61
N HIS A 477 -25.13 4.82 14.02
CA HIS A 477 -24.69 5.82 15.01
C HIS A 477 -24.23 5.19 16.33
N ALA A 478 -25.02 4.27 16.88
CA ALA A 478 -24.71 3.62 18.15
C ALA A 478 -23.37 2.87 18.08
N ALA A 479 -23.15 2.09 17.02
CA ALA A 479 -21.90 1.35 16.83
C ALA A 479 -20.70 2.28 16.62
N VAL A 480 -20.88 3.39 15.89
CA VAL A 480 -19.84 4.41 15.68
C VAL A 480 -19.47 5.07 17.01
N ARG A 481 -20.46 5.51 17.79
CA ARG A 481 -20.24 6.08 19.12
C ARG A 481 -19.49 5.10 20.01
N ASN A 482 -19.88 3.82 20.02
CA ASN A 482 -19.21 2.79 20.79
C ASN A 482 -17.77 2.56 20.31
N GLY A 483 -17.50 2.56 19.00
CA GLY A 483 -16.16 2.48 18.42
C GLY A 483 -15.24 3.63 18.87
N LEU A 484 -15.82 4.82 19.03
CA LEU A 484 -15.14 6.01 19.55
C LEU A 484 -15.16 6.12 21.08
N THR A 485 -15.67 5.14 21.84
CA THR A 485 -15.78 5.24 23.32
C THR A 485 -15.16 4.04 24.03
N LEU A 486 -15.51 2.82 23.61
CA LEU A 486 -15.13 1.58 24.28
C LEU A 486 -13.69 1.18 23.95
N PRO A 487 -13.01 0.37 24.77
CA PRO A 487 -11.62 -0.02 24.50
C PRO A 487 -11.47 -0.99 23.31
N TYR A 488 -12.56 -1.63 22.88
CA TYR A 488 -12.54 -2.65 21.84
C TYR A 488 -12.21 -2.08 20.45
N SER A 489 -11.53 -2.89 19.64
CA SER A 489 -11.16 -2.55 18.26
C SER A 489 -11.05 -3.82 17.41
N SER A 490 -11.21 -3.74 16.09
CA SER A 490 -11.14 -4.90 15.19
C SER A 490 -9.71 -5.21 14.71
N GLY A 491 -8.67 -4.70 15.39
CA GLY A 491 -7.27 -4.88 14.97
C GLY A 491 -6.84 -6.35 14.86
N ALA A 492 -7.28 -7.21 15.79
CA ALA A 492 -7.04 -8.65 15.72
C ALA A 492 -7.66 -9.28 14.47
N VAL A 493 -8.82 -8.77 14.04
CA VAL A 493 -9.52 -9.26 12.85
C VAL A 493 -8.73 -8.97 11.59
N GLU A 494 -8.26 -7.74 11.41
CA GLU A 494 -7.42 -7.37 10.25
C GLU A 494 -6.10 -8.17 10.23
N GLY A 495 -5.50 -8.42 11.40
CA GLY A 495 -4.33 -9.29 11.53
C GLY A 495 -4.59 -10.69 10.97
N HIS A 496 -5.73 -11.29 11.32
CA HIS A 496 -6.13 -12.60 10.80
C HIS A 496 -6.55 -12.56 9.33
N VAL A 497 -7.20 -11.51 8.86
CA VAL A 497 -7.49 -11.33 7.42
C VAL A 497 -6.19 -11.33 6.62
N ASN A 498 -5.12 -10.68 7.12
CA ASN A 498 -3.79 -10.73 6.52
C ASN A 498 -3.14 -12.12 6.61
N ARG A 499 -3.30 -12.82 7.73
CA ARG A 499 -2.89 -14.22 7.87
C ARG A 499 -3.59 -15.14 6.85
N ILE A 500 -4.90 -14.97 6.65
CA ILE A 500 -5.67 -15.71 5.64
C ILE A 500 -5.11 -15.44 4.25
N LYS A 501 -4.80 -14.17 3.91
CA LYS A 501 -4.15 -13.82 2.63
C LYS A 501 -2.84 -14.59 2.46
N MET A 502 -2.03 -14.72 3.51
CA MET A 502 -0.79 -15.51 3.49
C MET A 502 -1.04 -17.01 3.31
N LEU A 503 -1.95 -17.63 4.08
CA LEU A 503 -2.32 -19.04 3.93
C LEU A 503 -2.81 -19.38 2.52
N LYS A 504 -3.62 -18.50 1.93
CA LYS A 504 -4.09 -18.64 0.55
C LYS A 504 -2.96 -18.57 -0.47
N ARG A 505 -1.98 -17.68 -0.27
CA ARG A 505 -0.80 -17.55 -1.14
C ARG A 505 0.08 -18.81 -1.05
N GLN A 506 0.32 -19.35 0.15
CA GLN A 506 1.04 -20.62 0.33
C GLN A 506 0.39 -21.77 -0.45
N MET A 507 -0.93 -21.73 -0.61
CA MET A 507 -1.71 -22.76 -1.33
C MET A 507 -1.99 -22.40 -2.80
N TYR A 508 -1.37 -21.35 -3.33
CA TYR A 508 -1.57 -20.85 -4.69
C TYR A 508 -3.04 -20.59 -5.04
N GLY A 509 -3.87 -20.24 -4.06
CA GLY A 509 -5.31 -20.01 -4.24
C GLY A 509 -6.15 -21.24 -4.59
N ARG A 510 -5.60 -22.47 -4.46
CA ARG A 510 -6.28 -23.73 -4.84
C ARG A 510 -6.97 -24.43 -3.68
N ALA A 511 -7.03 -23.80 -2.51
CA ALA A 511 -7.70 -24.36 -1.34
C ALA A 511 -9.22 -24.26 -1.50
N GLY A 512 -9.91 -25.41 -1.36
CA GLY A 512 -11.35 -25.41 -1.09
C GLY A 512 -11.65 -24.78 0.26
N PHE A 513 -12.91 -24.39 0.48
CA PHE A 513 -13.34 -23.76 1.73
C PHE A 513 -13.08 -24.65 2.94
N ASP A 514 -13.40 -25.95 2.83
CA ASP A 514 -13.18 -26.97 3.85
C ASP A 514 -11.74 -26.98 4.39
N LEU A 515 -10.76 -26.99 3.46
CA LEU A 515 -9.35 -27.07 3.79
C LEU A 515 -8.82 -25.72 4.29
N LEU A 516 -9.29 -24.61 3.70
CA LEU A 516 -8.89 -23.28 4.15
C LEU A 516 -9.40 -23.01 5.57
N ARG A 517 -10.66 -23.34 5.88
CA ARG A 517 -11.24 -23.24 7.23
C ARG A 517 -10.40 -24.02 8.24
N LYS A 518 -10.12 -25.31 7.97
CA LYS A 518 -9.25 -26.13 8.84
C LYS A 518 -7.91 -25.45 9.12
N ARG A 519 -7.24 -24.92 8.09
CA ARG A 519 -5.95 -24.25 8.28
C ARG A 519 -6.08 -22.96 9.09
N ILE A 520 -7.13 -22.17 8.89
CA ILE A 520 -7.35 -20.94 9.67
C ILE A 520 -7.55 -21.26 11.16
N LEU A 521 -8.37 -22.27 11.47
CA LEU A 521 -8.70 -22.63 12.84
C LEU A 521 -7.57 -23.36 13.59
N LEU A 522 -6.74 -24.12 12.87
CA LEU A 522 -5.74 -25.01 13.46
C LEU A 522 -4.29 -24.53 13.32
N SER A 523 -4.01 -23.60 12.42
CA SER A 523 -2.70 -22.97 12.37
C SER A 523 -2.68 -21.92 13.47
N ASN A 524 -1.97 -22.17 14.57
CA ASN A 524 -1.67 -21.17 15.59
C ASN A 524 -0.27 -20.63 15.36
#